data_AF-A0A8H9CGM2-F1
#
_entry.id   AF-A0A8H9CGM2-F1
#
_cell.length_a   1.000
_cell.length_b   1.000
_cell.length_c   1.000
_cell.angle_alpha   90.00
_cell.angle_beta   90.00
_cell.angle_gamma   90.00
#
_symmetry.space_group_name_H-M   'P 1'
#
loop_
_entity.id
_entity.type
_entity.pdbx_description
1 polymer ?
#
loop_
_entity_poly.entity_id
_entity_poly.type
_entity_poly.pdbx_seq_one_letter_code
_entity_poly.pdbx_strand_id
1 'polypeptide(L)'
;MNKFKLYFGYYLCFNWVMFAYIFFSGLIFDPDLVMQIIFLQSWFSGIILFFWMIYHLIKNKNLKYKFLWFLSFCIMFAGVIFYFWFVYRVKYKNTKVLKNNGSRLLFRENIDRIEVDGRYE
;
A
#
# COMPACT_ATOMS: atom_id res chain seq x y z
N MET A 1 -34.66 7.94 2.94
CA MET A 1 -33.44 7.89 3.77
C MET A 1 -32.99 6.46 4.15
N ASN A 2 -33.88 5.44 4.12
CA ASN A 2 -33.52 4.05 4.47
C ASN A 2 -32.79 3.27 3.36
N LYS A 3 -33.12 3.48 2.07
CA LYS A 3 -32.50 2.74 0.96
C LYS A 3 -30.97 2.93 0.91
N PHE A 4 -30.50 4.16 1.08
CA PHE A 4 -29.06 4.49 1.06
C PHE A 4 -28.25 3.79 2.17
N LYS A 5 -28.81 3.72 3.39
CA LYS A 5 -28.17 2.99 4.51
C LYS A 5 -28.09 1.49 4.23
N LEU A 6 -29.13 0.92 3.61
CA LEU A 6 -29.18 -0.49 3.25
C LEU A 6 -28.12 -0.83 2.20
N TYR A 7 -28.03 -0.05 1.11
CA TYR A 7 -27.01 -0.22 0.07
C TYR A 7 -25.59 -0.08 0.62
N PHE A 8 -25.37 0.85 1.55
CA PHE A 8 -24.07 1.02 2.19
C PHE A 8 -23.68 -0.18 3.06
N GLY A 9 -24.66 -0.75 3.79
CA GLY A 9 -24.45 -1.99 4.54
C GLY A 9 -24.11 -3.18 3.65
N TYR A 10 -24.83 -3.34 2.53
CA TYR A 10 -24.52 -4.36 1.53
C TYR A 10 -23.13 -4.16 0.91
N TYR A 11 -22.76 -2.92 0.61
CA TYR A 11 -21.44 -2.59 0.09
C TYR A 11 -20.33 -2.98 1.07
N LEU A 12 -20.48 -2.69 2.37
CA LEU A 12 -19.54 -3.08 3.42
C LEU A 12 -19.42 -4.59 3.56
N CYS A 13 -20.55 -5.30 3.55
CA CYS A 13 -20.59 -6.75 3.69
C CYS A 13 -19.95 -7.43 2.48
N PHE A 14 -20.24 -6.97 1.27
CA PHE A 14 -19.60 -7.43 0.04
C PHE A 14 -18.09 -7.18 0.05
N ASN A 15 -17.65 -6.01 0.51
CA ASN A 15 -16.22 -5.69 0.65
C ASN A 15 -15.50 -6.66 1.60
N TRP A 16 -16.14 -7.02 2.72
CA TRP A 16 -15.61 -8.01 3.66
C TRP A 16 -15.47 -9.40 3.05
N VAL A 17 -16.48 -9.85 2.30
CA VAL A 17 -16.44 -11.14 1.61
C VAL A 17 -15.33 -11.15 0.55
N MET A 18 -15.19 -10.08 -0.22
CA MET A 18 -14.12 -9.94 -1.21
C MET A 18 -12.73 -9.88 -0.57
N PHE A 19 -12.59 -9.20 0.57
CA PHE A 19 -11.34 -9.17 1.34
C PHE A 19 -10.96 -10.58 1.81
N ALA A 20 -11.89 -11.32 2.42
CA ALA A 20 -11.65 -12.69 2.85
C ALA A 20 -11.26 -13.59 1.67
N TYR A 21 -11.98 -13.49 0.56
CA TYR A 21 -11.67 -14.24 -0.66
C TYR A 21 -10.26 -13.95 -1.17
N ILE A 22 -9.89 -12.67 -1.30
CA ILE A 22 -8.56 -12.27 -1.76
C ILE A 22 -7.50 -12.76 -0.77
N PHE A 23 -7.73 -12.63 0.53
CA PHE A 23 -6.82 -13.11 1.58
C PHE A 23 -6.56 -14.62 1.49
N PHE A 24 -7.63 -15.43 1.36
CA PHE A 24 -7.50 -16.88 1.19
C PHE A 24 -6.85 -17.24 -0.15
N SER A 25 -7.11 -16.48 -1.22
CA SER A 25 -6.42 -16.67 -2.50
C SER A 25 -4.91 -16.40 -2.38
N GLY A 26 -4.49 -15.43 -1.56
CA GLY A 26 -3.06 -15.15 -1.31
C GLY A 26 -2.32 -16.17 -0.46
N LEU A 27 -3.03 -17.05 0.24
CA LEU A 27 -2.42 -18.22 0.87
C LEU A 27 -2.04 -19.31 -0.16
N ILE A 28 -2.66 -19.29 -1.34
CA ILE A 28 -2.49 -20.29 -2.40
C ILE A 28 -1.61 -19.75 -3.54
N PHE A 29 -1.68 -18.45 -3.83
CA PHE A 29 -0.94 -17.76 -4.89
C PHE A 29 0.21 -16.90 -4.35
N ASP A 30 0.88 -16.18 -5.24
CA ASP A 30 2.03 -15.31 -4.94
C ASP A 30 1.69 -14.24 -3.88
N PRO A 31 2.26 -14.32 -2.66
CA PRO A 31 1.83 -13.52 -1.52
C PRO A 31 2.11 -12.03 -1.69
N ASP A 32 3.14 -11.65 -2.46
CA ASP A 32 3.53 -10.24 -2.66
C ASP A 32 2.50 -9.50 -3.54
N LEU A 33 1.96 -10.18 -4.56
CA LEU A 33 0.94 -9.62 -5.44
C LEU A 33 -0.40 -9.48 -4.73
N VAL A 34 -0.76 -10.47 -3.90
CA VAL A 34 -2.00 -10.42 -3.13
C VAL A 34 -1.95 -9.35 -2.05
N MET A 35 -0.83 -9.17 -1.35
CA MET A 35 -0.68 -8.09 -0.39
C MET A 35 -0.88 -6.70 -1.02
N GLN A 36 -0.41 -6.50 -2.26
CA GLN A 36 -0.63 -5.25 -2.99
C GLN A 36 -2.11 -5.02 -3.34
N ILE A 37 -2.81 -6.07 -3.79
CA ILE A 37 -4.24 -6.01 -4.11
C ILE A 37 -5.07 -5.74 -2.85
N ILE A 38 -4.77 -6.42 -1.75
CA ILE A 38 -5.42 -6.21 -0.45
C ILE A 38 -5.23 -4.77 0.02
N PHE A 39 -4.00 -4.25 -0.12
CA PHE A 39 -3.70 -2.88 0.27
C PHE A 39 -4.50 -1.87 -0.54
N LEU A 40 -4.55 -2.04 -1.87
CA LEU A 40 -5.30 -1.16 -2.76
C LEU A 40 -6.81 -1.22 -2.48
N GLN A 41 -7.37 -2.42 -2.28
CA GLN A 41 -8.78 -2.63 -1.93
C GLN A 41 -9.15 -1.98 -0.59
N SER A 42 -8.28 -2.15 0.40
CA SER A 42 -8.45 -1.55 1.74
C SER A 42 -8.40 -0.03 1.67
N TRP A 43 -7.54 0.53 0.82
CA TRP A 43 -7.45 1.98 0.59
C TRP A 43 -8.75 2.54 0.01
N PHE A 44 -9.27 1.95 -1.08
CA PHE A 44 -10.52 2.41 -1.71
C PHE A 44 -11.70 2.36 -0.72
N SER A 45 -11.78 1.28 0.05
CA SER A 45 -12.80 1.15 1.10
C SER A 45 -12.66 2.23 2.19
N GLY A 46 -11.42 2.54 2.58
CA GLY A 46 -11.11 3.62 3.53
C GLY A 46 -11.55 4.99 3.03
N ILE A 47 -11.32 5.32 1.76
CA ILE A 47 -11.78 6.59 1.15
C ILE A 47 -13.31 6.69 1.17
N ILE A 48 -14.01 5.62 0.80
CA ILE A 48 -15.47 5.62 0.74
C ILE A 48 -16.07 5.77 2.15
N LEU A 49 -15.49 5.11 3.14
CA LEU A 49 -15.84 5.28 4.56
C LEU A 49 -15.59 6.72 5.04
N PHE A 50 -14.49 7.34 4.63
CA PHE A 50 -14.18 8.72 4.98
C PHE A 50 -15.24 9.70 4.50
N PHE A 51 -15.63 9.63 3.22
CA PHE A 51 -16.69 10.49 2.67
C PHE A 51 -18.04 10.23 3.34
N TRP A 52 -18.36 8.97 3.63
CA TRP A 52 -19.58 8.62 4.35
C TRP A 52 -19.60 9.20 5.77
N MET A 53 -18.46 9.14 6.46
CA MET A 53 -18.30 9.71 7.80
C MET A 53 -18.45 11.24 7.78
N ILE A 54 -17.85 11.93 6.81
CA ILE A 54 -18.04 13.38 6.61
C ILE A 54 -19.52 13.71 6.37
N TYR A 55 -20.18 12.97 5.47
CA TYR A 55 -21.59 13.17 5.20
C TYR A 55 -22.45 13.01 6.47
N HIS A 56 -22.14 12.01 7.29
CA HIS A 56 -22.84 11.78 8.55
C HIS A 56 -22.55 12.87 9.60
N LEU A 57 -21.32 13.40 9.63
CA LEU A 57 -20.92 14.53 10.49
C LEU A 57 -21.69 15.82 10.16
N ILE A 58 -21.80 16.15 8.87
CA ILE A 58 -22.50 17.35 8.38
C ILE A 58 -23.99 17.24 8.70
N LYS A 59 -24.57 16.05 8.47
CA LYS A 59 -25.99 15.81 8.63
C LYS A 59 -26.43 15.75 10.10
N ASN A 60 -25.60 15.18 10.97
CA ASN A 60 -26.00 14.91 12.34
C ASN A 60 -25.48 16.02 13.27
N LYS A 61 -26.31 17.03 13.57
CA LYS A 61 -25.87 18.21 14.36
C LYS A 61 -25.52 17.90 15.83
N ASN A 62 -26.05 16.82 16.42
CA ASN A 62 -25.99 16.54 17.88
C ASN A 62 -24.80 15.70 18.39
N LEU A 63 -23.86 15.26 17.55
CA LEU A 63 -22.68 14.55 18.05
C LEU A 63 -21.70 15.54 18.73
N LYS A 64 -21.48 15.42 20.04
CA LYS A 64 -20.54 16.26 20.81
C LYS A 64 -19.07 16.10 20.37
N TYR A 65 -18.68 14.90 19.93
CA TYR A 65 -17.27 14.55 19.67
C TYR A 65 -16.93 14.32 18.19
N LYS A 66 -17.68 14.97 17.27
CA LYS A 66 -17.48 14.85 15.81
C LYS A 66 -16.03 15.02 15.37
N PHE A 67 -15.37 16.04 15.92
CA PHE A 67 -14.00 16.38 15.57
C PHE A 67 -13.01 15.32 16.03
N LEU A 68 -13.19 14.76 17.23
CA LEU A 68 -12.32 13.72 17.78
C LEU A 68 -12.39 12.44 16.95
N TRP A 69 -13.59 12.07 16.50
CA TRP A 69 -13.82 10.90 15.65
C TRP A 69 -13.20 11.07 14.27
N PHE A 70 -13.32 12.26 13.67
CA PHE A 70 -12.67 12.61 12.41
C PHE A 70 -11.14 12.62 12.54
N LEU A 71 -10.61 13.21 13.63
CA LEU A 71 -9.18 13.30 13.90
C LEU A 71 -8.55 11.91 14.06
N SER A 72 -9.22 10.99 14.75
CA SER A 72 -8.77 9.60 14.91
C SER A 72 -8.60 8.91 13.54
N PHE A 73 -9.55 9.11 12.63
CA PHE A 73 -9.49 8.55 11.28
C PHE A 73 -8.34 9.16 10.45
N CYS A 74 -8.13 10.47 10.54
CA CYS A 74 -7.01 11.15 9.88
C CYS A 74 -5.64 10.67 10.40
N ILE A 75 -5.50 10.45 11.71
CA ILE A 75 -4.25 9.95 12.32
C ILE A 75 -3.92 8.54 11.81
N MET A 76 -4.92 7.65 11.72
CA MET A 76 -4.72 6.32 11.11
C MET A 76 -4.25 6.41 9.66
N PHE A 77 -4.89 7.26 8.84
CA PHE A 77 -4.52 7.43 7.43
C PHE A 77 -3.10 8.00 7.28
N ALA A 78 -2.75 9.00 8.08
CA ALA A 78 -1.41 9.57 8.11
C ALA A 78 -0.36 8.52 8.49
N GLY A 79 -0.65 7.66 9.47
CA GLY A 79 0.22 6.55 9.87
C GLY A 79 0.49 5.56 8.73
N VAL A 80 -0.54 5.19 7.96
CA VAL A 80 -0.37 4.30 6.80
C VAL A 80 0.47 4.95 5.70
N ILE A 81 0.20 6.22 5.38
CA ILE A 81 0.99 6.96 4.38
C ILE A 81 2.45 7.08 4.84
N PHE A 82 2.68 7.36 6.12
CA PHE A 82 4.01 7.48 6.68
C PHE A 82 4.76 6.14 6.68
N TYR A 83 4.08 5.05 7.00
CA TYR A 83 4.62 3.69 6.91
C TYR A 83 5.06 3.37 5.48
N PHE A 84 4.20 3.65 4.49
CA PHE A 84 4.56 3.46 3.08
C PHE A 84 5.73 4.34 2.68
N TRP A 85 5.72 5.63 3.04
CA TRP A 85 6.81 6.52 2.66
C TRP A 85 8.15 6.08 3.25
N PHE A 86 8.15 5.67 4.52
CA PHE A 86 9.36 5.26 5.23
C PHE A 86 9.88 3.89 4.75
N VAL A 87 9.03 2.86 4.73
CA VAL A 87 9.43 1.50 4.35
C VAL A 87 9.84 1.41 2.88
N TYR A 88 9.10 2.09 1.99
CA TYR A 88 9.39 2.08 0.56
C TYR A 88 10.72 2.80 0.24
N ARG A 89 11.04 3.89 0.96
CA ARG A 89 12.33 4.58 0.83
C ARG A 89 13.50 3.70 1.26
N VAL A 90 13.36 2.92 2.32
CA VAL A 90 14.43 2.03 2.82
C VAL A 90 14.66 0.87 1.85
N LYS A 91 13.59 0.21 1.36
CA LYS A 91 13.70 -0.94 0.45
C LYS A 91 14.34 -0.55 -0.89
N TYR A 92 13.97 0.58 -1.49
CA TYR A 92 14.51 1.03 -2.78
C TYR A 92 15.93 1.61 -2.72
N LYS A 93 16.35 2.13 -1.55
CA LYS A 93 17.73 2.62 -1.37
C LYS A 93 18.73 1.46 -1.43
N ASN A 94 18.40 0.33 -0.82
CA ASN A 94 19.25 -0.86 -0.82
C ASN A 94 19.32 -1.55 -2.20
N THR A 95 18.21 -1.65 -2.93
CA THR A 95 18.20 -2.26 -4.27
C THR A 95 18.99 -1.43 -5.29
N LYS A 96 18.94 -0.10 -5.22
CA LYS A 96 19.75 0.77 -6.08
C LYS A 96 21.24 0.66 -5.77
N VAL A 97 21.61 0.54 -4.48
CA VAL A 97 23.02 0.36 -4.07
C VAL A 97 23.56 -1.00 -4.52
N LEU A 98 22.80 -2.07 -4.35
CA LEU A 98 23.18 -3.42 -4.82
C LEU A 98 23.32 -3.48 -6.34
N LYS A 99 22.40 -2.86 -7.10
CA LYS A 99 22.49 -2.79 -8.56
C LYS A 99 23.75 -2.04 -9.01
N ASN A 100 24.06 -0.91 -8.37
CA ASN A 100 25.23 -0.09 -8.73
C ASN A 100 26.57 -0.79 -8.40
N ASN A 101 26.63 -1.52 -7.28
CA ASN A 101 27.81 -2.30 -6.91
C ASN A 101 28.00 -3.53 -7.81
N GLY A 102 26.93 -4.24 -8.18
CA GLY A 102 26.98 -5.34 -9.14
C GLY A 102 27.44 -4.87 -10.53
N SER A 103 26.95 -3.72 -10.99
CA SER A 103 27.40 -3.11 -12.26
C SER A 103 28.87 -2.70 -12.24
N ARG A 104 29.38 -2.18 -11.12
CA ARG A 104 30.82 -1.88 -10.98
C ARG A 104 31.69 -3.12 -10.99
N LEU A 105 31.25 -4.21 -10.35
CA LEU A 105 31.99 -5.47 -10.34
C LEU A 105 32.11 -6.07 -11.75
N LEU A 106 31.01 -6.10 -12.50
CA LEU A 106 31.00 -6.56 -13.90
C LEU A 106 31.84 -5.69 -14.83
N PHE A 107 31.91 -4.37 -14.57
CA PHE A 107 32.77 -3.46 -15.34
C PHE A 107 34.26 -3.70 -15.04
N ARG A 108 34.60 -3.97 -13.78
CA ARG A 108 35.98 -4.28 -13.36
C ARG A 108 36.45 -5.61 -13.95
N GLU A 109 35.61 -6.65 -13.88
CA GLU A 109 35.91 -7.96 -14.43
C GLU A 109 36.13 -7.92 -15.96
N ASN A 110 35.39 -7.07 -16.68
CA ASN A 110 35.61 -6.88 -18.12
C ASN A 110 36.92 -6.14 -18.43
N ILE A 111 37.31 -5.14 -17.63
CA ILE A 111 38.61 -4.45 -17.80
C ILE A 111 39.76 -5.44 -17.55
N ASP A 112 39.67 -6.24 -16.50
CA ASP A 112 40.70 -7.23 -16.17
C ASP A 112 40.86 -8.27 -17.29
N ARG A 113 39.76 -8.70 -17.95
CA ARG A 113 39.85 -9.59 -19.13
C ARG A 113 40.52 -8.93 -20.32
N ILE A 114 40.21 -7.67 -20.62
CA ILE A 114 40.81 -6.93 -21.74
C ILE A 114 42.31 -6.71 -21.52
N GLU A 115 42.73 -6.44 -20.27
CA GLU A 115 44.14 -6.26 -19.91
C GLU A 115 44.94 -7.58 -19.94
N VAL A 116 44.28 -8.71 -19.69
CA VAL A 116 44.87 -10.04 -19.85
C VAL A 116 45.04 -10.37 -21.33
N ASP A 117 44.02 -10.16 -22.17
CA ASP A 117 44.09 -10.46 -23.61
C ASP A 117 45.11 -9.59 -24.36
N GLY A 118 45.21 -8.29 -24.04
CA GLY A 118 46.20 -7.39 -24.65
C GLY A 118 47.66 -7.61 -24.23
N ARG A 119 47.93 -8.59 -23.34
CA ARG A 119 49.28 -8.97 -22.89
C ARG A 119 49.85 -10.19 -23.63
N TYR A 120 49.03 -10.86 -24.44
CA TYR A 120 49.42 -12.03 -25.25
C TYR A 120 49.50 -11.72 -26.76
N GLU A 121 49.33 -10.46 -27.16
CA GLU A 121 49.70 -9.92 -28.49
C GLU A 121 51.07 -9.23 -28.43
#